data_AF-A0A3D0H6C3-F1
#
_entry.id   AF-A0A3D0H6C3-F1
#
_cell.length_a   1.000
_cell.length_b   1.000
_cell.length_c   1.000
_cell.angle_alpha   90.00
_cell.angle_beta   90.00
_cell.angle_gamma   90.00
#
_symmetry.space_group_name_H-M   'P 1'
#
loop_
_entity.id
_entity.type
_entity.pdbx_description
1 polymer ?
#
loop_
_entity_poly.entity_id
_entity_poly.type
_entity_poly.pdbx_seq_one_letter_code
_entity_poly.pdbx_strand_id
1 'polypeptide(L)'
;VNDFIQGGRVKRVYVQSDAPYRMLPTDLERLYVKNGLGRMTPFTSFATGHWFFGSPLLERFNSFPSINIWGEPAPGKSSGEAMQAMEEMAAKLPKGIGFDWTGLSYQERMAKSQAALLYTFSILVIFLCVAALYESWTIPISNMLMLPLSLLGATVATSLRVFPNDVYFQIGCLTT
;
A
#
# COMPACT_ATOMS: atom_id res chain seq x y z
N VAL A 1 19.79 -34.63 -4.70
CA VAL A 1 20.22 -36.05 -4.58
C VAL A 1 19.77 -36.81 -5.81
N ASN A 2 18.49 -36.78 -6.17
CA ASN A 2 17.97 -36.89 -7.54
C ASN A 2 16.44 -36.68 -7.43
N ASP A 3 15.71 -36.92 -8.51
CA ASP A 3 14.27 -37.19 -8.46
C ASP A 3 14.03 -38.71 -8.47
N PHE A 4 12.91 -39.15 -7.88
CA PHE A 4 12.48 -40.55 -7.89
C PHE A 4 11.00 -40.67 -8.24
N ILE A 5 10.59 -41.80 -8.81
CA ILE A 5 9.20 -42.04 -9.20
C ILE A 5 8.51 -42.86 -8.12
N GLN A 6 7.38 -42.37 -7.60
CA GLN A 6 6.52 -43.10 -6.67
C GLN A 6 5.08 -43.02 -7.15
N GLY A 7 4.47 -44.16 -7.47
CA GLY A 7 3.08 -44.22 -7.93
C GLY A 7 2.82 -43.41 -9.20
N GLY A 8 3.75 -43.43 -10.16
CA GLY A 8 3.65 -42.71 -11.44
C GLY A 8 3.89 -41.20 -11.37
N ARG A 9 4.23 -40.65 -10.19
CA ARG A 9 4.59 -39.23 -10.02
C ARG A 9 6.06 -39.08 -9.68
N VAL A 10 6.71 -38.11 -10.31
CA VAL A 10 8.08 -37.70 -9.99
C VAL A 10 8.06 -36.89 -8.69
N LYS A 11 8.89 -37.30 -7.72
CA LYS A 11 9.08 -36.66 -6.42
C LYS A 11 10.55 -36.31 -6.22
N ARG A 12 10.80 -35.19 -5.53
CA ARG A 12 12.16 -34.74 -5.21
C ARG A 12 12.74 -35.51 -4.04
N VAL A 13 14.01 -35.93 -4.15
CA VAL A 13 14.76 -36.53 -3.04
C VAL A 13 15.63 -35.47 -2.35
N TYR A 14 15.33 -35.24 -1.07
CA TYR A 14 16.10 -34.37 -0.19
C TYR A 14 16.98 -35.22 0.74
N VAL A 15 18.24 -34.82 0.90
CA VAL A 15 19.13 -35.33 1.95
C VAL A 15 19.44 -34.16 2.86
N GLN A 16 19.15 -34.34 4.14
CA GLN A 16 19.37 -33.34 5.18
C GLN A 16 19.79 -34.07 6.45
N SER A 17 20.64 -33.42 7.27
CA SER A 17 20.96 -33.91 8.60
C SER A 17 19.68 -33.99 9.45
N ASP A 18 19.57 -35.06 10.24
CA ASP A 18 18.42 -35.27 11.12
C ASP A 18 18.31 -34.15 12.16
N ALA A 19 17.10 -33.88 12.65
CA ALA A 19 16.78 -32.74 13.50
C ALA A 19 17.72 -32.58 14.72
N PRO A 20 18.09 -33.64 15.48
CA PRO A 20 18.95 -33.50 16.66
C PRO A 20 20.39 -33.06 16.38
N TYR A 21 20.83 -33.04 15.12
CA TYR A 21 22.20 -32.72 14.72
C TYR A 21 22.30 -31.37 13.99
N ARG A 22 21.30 -30.49 14.13
CA ARG A 22 21.24 -29.17 13.47
C ARG A 22 20.46 -28.10 14.23
N MET A 23 20.34 -28.22 15.55
CA MET A 23 19.56 -27.28 16.38
C MET A 23 20.42 -26.17 16.96
N LEU A 24 21.66 -26.50 17.32
CA LEU A 24 22.55 -25.62 18.05
C LEU A 24 23.81 -25.31 17.24
N PRO A 25 24.44 -24.15 17.45
CA PRO A 25 25.73 -23.84 16.83
C PRO A 25 26.81 -24.89 17.13
N THR A 26 26.78 -25.52 18.31
CA THR A 26 27.69 -26.61 18.71
C THR A 26 27.55 -27.87 17.86
N ASP A 27 26.41 -28.07 17.19
CA ASP A 27 26.23 -29.24 16.32
C ASP A 27 27.13 -29.18 15.07
N LEU A 28 27.62 -27.99 14.69
CA LEU A 28 28.60 -27.83 13.62
C LEU A 28 29.93 -28.55 13.91
N GLU A 29 30.27 -28.75 15.18
CA GLU A 29 31.50 -29.48 15.58
C GLU A 29 31.44 -30.97 15.23
N ARG A 30 30.23 -31.52 15.07
CA ARG A 30 30.00 -32.92 14.72
C ARG A 30 30.09 -33.17 13.21
N LEU A 31 30.24 -32.12 12.40
CA LEU A 31 30.37 -32.22 10.95
C LEU A 31 31.83 -32.42 10.55
N TYR A 32 32.07 -33.49 9.79
CA TYR A 32 33.38 -33.82 9.25
C TYR A 32 33.33 -33.83 7.73
N VAL A 33 34.31 -33.18 7.12
CA VAL A 33 34.49 -33.14 5.66
C VAL A 33 35.77 -33.88 5.32
N LYS A 34 35.73 -34.71 4.28
CA LYS A 34 36.90 -35.43 3.79
C LYS A 34 37.82 -34.46 3.04
N ASN A 35 39.07 -34.33 3.50
CA ASN A 35 40.11 -33.54 2.84
C ASN A 35 40.66 -34.30 1.60
N GLY A 36 41.38 -33.63 0.70
CA GLY A 36 42.01 -34.22 -0.49
C GLY A 36 43.00 -35.36 -0.19
N LEU A 37 43.54 -35.43 1.04
CA LEU A 37 44.35 -36.56 1.53
C LEU A 37 43.50 -37.73 2.06
N GLY A 38 42.17 -37.68 1.90
CA GLY A 38 41.23 -38.72 2.31
C GLY A 38 40.92 -38.77 3.81
N ARG A 39 41.47 -37.86 4.62
CA ARG A 39 41.25 -37.77 6.07
C ARG A 39 39.99 -36.96 6.40
N MET A 40 39.27 -37.36 7.43
CA MET A 40 38.12 -36.60 7.95
C MET A 40 38.63 -35.42 8.77
N THR A 41 38.25 -34.20 8.40
CA THR A 41 38.62 -32.95 9.09
C THR A 41 37.36 -32.31 9.67
N PRO A 42 37.34 -31.96 10.97
CA PRO A 42 36.18 -31.33 11.59
C PRO A 42 35.98 -29.91 11.06
N PHE A 43 34.72 -29.47 10.97
CA PHE A 43 34.35 -28.16 10.42
C PHE A 43 35.01 -26.98 11.15
N THR A 44 35.22 -27.10 12.46
CA THR A 44 35.86 -26.09 13.31
C THR A 44 37.34 -25.85 13.00
N SER A 45 38.01 -26.74 12.25
CA SER A 45 39.42 -26.55 11.88
C SER A 45 39.64 -25.47 10.83
N PHE A 46 38.60 -25.05 10.11
CA PHE A 46 38.72 -24.10 8.99
C PHE A 46 37.61 -23.04 8.93
N ALA A 47 36.62 -23.08 9.82
CA ALA A 47 35.54 -22.11 9.88
C ALA A 47 35.23 -21.68 11.32
N THR A 48 34.88 -20.41 11.50
CA THR A 48 34.50 -19.82 12.79
C THR A 48 33.15 -19.12 12.65
N GLY A 49 32.30 -19.20 13.68
CA GLY A 49 31.01 -18.52 13.73
C GLY A 49 31.02 -17.31 14.65
N HIS A 50 30.28 -16.27 14.30
CA HIS A 50 29.98 -15.14 15.18
C HIS A 50 28.51 -14.73 15.05
N TRP A 51 27.94 -14.12 16.09
CA TRP A 51 26.60 -13.56 16.02
C TRP A 51 26.62 -12.21 15.29
N PHE A 52 25.64 -11.99 14.43
CA PHE A 52 25.43 -10.70 13.76
C PHE A 52 23.93 -10.45 13.57
N PHE A 53 23.56 -9.19 13.42
CA PHE A 53 22.20 -8.81 13.09
C PHE A 53 22.04 -8.74 11.57
N GLY A 54 21.03 -9.42 11.06
CA GLY A 54 20.65 -9.38 9.65
C GLY A 54 19.14 -9.29 9.52
N SER A 55 18.65 -8.61 8.47
CA SER A 55 17.22 -8.58 8.20
C SER A 55 16.77 -9.93 7.63
N PRO A 56 15.77 -10.61 8.23
CA PRO A 56 15.24 -11.86 7.69
C PRO A 56 14.42 -11.63 6.40
N LEU A 57 13.95 -10.39 6.18
CA LEU A 57 13.18 -9.99 5.01
C LEU A 57 13.74 -8.69 4.45
N LEU A 58 14.04 -8.67 3.15
CA LEU A 58 14.46 -7.48 2.44
C LEU A 58 13.35 -7.09 1.46
N GLU A 59 12.66 -6.01 1.76
CA GLU A 59 11.60 -5.47 0.91
C GLU A 59 12.16 -4.49 -0.12
N ARG A 60 11.51 -4.44 -1.28
CA ARG A 60 11.83 -3.49 -2.34
C ARG A 60 10.57 -2.93 -2.95
N PHE A 61 10.59 -1.65 -3.27
CA PHE A 61 9.51 -0.93 -3.93
C PHE A 61 10.09 -0.18 -5.13
N ASN A 62 9.51 -0.38 -6.32
CA ASN A 62 9.99 0.20 -7.59
C ASN A 62 11.51 0.02 -7.80
N SER A 63 12.04 -1.16 -7.46
CA SER A 63 13.47 -1.49 -7.54
C SER A 63 14.40 -0.79 -6.54
N PHE A 64 13.87 -0.03 -5.57
CA PHE A 64 14.65 0.54 -4.48
C PHE A 64 14.44 -0.25 -3.18
N PRO A 65 15.45 -0.36 -2.29
CA PRO A 65 15.24 -0.88 -0.94
C PRO A 65 14.21 -0.03 -0.22
N SER A 66 13.17 -0.65 0.33
CA SER A 66 12.06 0.05 0.95
C SER A 66 11.63 -0.64 2.22
N ILE A 67 10.84 0.06 3.02
CA ILE A 67 10.14 -0.51 4.18
C ILE A 67 8.68 -0.15 4.01
N ASN A 68 7.80 -1.14 4.13
CA ASN A 68 6.36 -0.88 4.10
C ASN A 68 5.88 -0.34 5.45
N ILE A 69 5.16 0.79 5.43
CA ILE A 69 4.55 1.40 6.62
C ILE A 69 3.04 1.43 6.42
N TRP A 70 2.34 0.88 7.41
CA TRP A 70 0.87 0.90 7.47
C TRP A 70 0.41 1.84 8.57
N GLY A 71 -0.68 2.55 8.32
CA GLY A 71 -1.29 3.45 9.27
C GLY A 71 -2.72 3.76 8.89
N GLU A 72 -3.50 4.14 9.89
CA GLU A 72 -4.89 4.56 9.74
C GLU A 72 -5.05 5.99 10.27
N PRO A 73 -6.00 6.77 9.72
CA PRO A 73 -6.29 8.09 10.23
C PRO A 73 -6.80 8.02 11.67
N ALA A 74 -6.44 9.03 12.47
CA ALA A 74 -6.99 9.17 13.82
C ALA A 74 -8.53 9.36 13.77
N PRO A 75 -9.26 8.98 14.83
CA PRO A 75 -10.71 9.16 14.88
C PRO A 75 -11.13 10.61 14.58
N GLY A 76 -12.06 10.79 13.65
CA GLY A 76 -12.53 12.11 13.22
C GLY A 76 -11.63 12.82 12.19
N LYS A 77 -10.58 12.16 11.69
CA LYS A 77 -9.73 12.66 10.61
C LYS A 77 -9.94 11.87 9.33
N SER A 78 -9.78 12.56 8.21
CA SER A 78 -9.87 11.96 6.87
C SER A 78 -8.58 11.23 6.49
N SER A 79 -8.69 10.25 5.60
CA SER A 79 -7.54 9.57 4.98
C SER A 79 -6.59 10.55 4.30
N GLY A 80 -7.13 11.55 3.59
CA GLY A 80 -6.35 12.61 2.95
C GLY A 80 -5.54 13.47 3.93
N GLU A 81 -6.09 13.81 5.10
CA GLU A 81 -5.35 14.51 6.16
C GLU A 81 -4.21 13.64 6.73
N ALA A 82 -4.47 12.34 6.94
CA ALA A 82 -3.45 11.42 7.42
C ALA A 82 -2.32 11.24 6.38
N MET A 83 -2.67 11.15 5.09
CA MET A 83 -1.68 11.12 4.01
C MET A 83 -0.84 12.40 4.02
N GLN A 84 -1.45 13.57 4.13
CA GLN A 84 -0.72 14.84 4.18
C GLN A 84 0.22 14.91 5.39
N ALA A 85 -0.21 14.45 6.57
CA ALA A 85 0.64 14.38 7.75
C ALA A 85 1.84 13.44 7.56
N MET A 86 1.64 12.29 6.88
CA MET A 86 2.72 11.39 6.51
C MET A 86 3.72 12.03 5.54
N GLU A 87 3.24 12.81 4.55
CA GLU A 87 4.12 13.55 3.63
C GLU A 87 4.94 14.61 4.38
N GLU A 88 4.35 15.32 5.34
CA GLU A 88 5.04 16.30 6.19
C GLU A 88 6.11 15.67 7.08
N MET A 89 5.85 14.47 7.61
CA MET A 89 6.83 13.70 8.38
C MET A 89 7.95 13.18 7.48
N ALA A 90 7.61 12.66 6.30
CA ALA A 90 8.58 12.16 5.34
C ALA A 90 9.50 13.27 4.83
N ALA A 91 9.00 14.51 4.69
CA ALA A 91 9.79 15.67 4.31
C ALA A 91 10.90 16.04 5.32
N LYS A 92 10.78 15.59 6.58
CA LYS A 92 11.79 15.81 7.64
C LYS A 92 12.87 14.74 7.67
N LEU A 93 12.77 13.70 6.85
CA LEU A 93 13.75 12.62 6.80
C LEU A 93 15.08 13.08 6.19
N PRO A 94 16.20 12.38 6.49
CA PRO A 94 17.49 12.63 5.85
C PRO A 94 17.40 12.61 4.32
N LYS A 95 18.19 13.48 3.68
CA LYS A 95 18.28 13.54 2.21
C LYS A 95 18.65 12.17 1.64
N GLY A 96 17.94 11.75 0.60
CA GLY A 96 18.12 10.45 -0.06
C GLY A 96 17.05 9.41 0.30
N ILE A 97 16.20 9.67 1.29
CA ILE A 97 15.02 8.86 1.58
C ILE A 97 13.83 9.45 0.83
N GLY A 98 13.28 8.67 -0.10
CA GLY A 98 12.01 8.96 -0.76
C GLY A 98 10.86 8.22 -0.09
N PHE A 99 9.65 8.62 -0.40
CA PHE A 99 8.44 7.87 -0.07
C PHE A 99 7.56 7.79 -1.32
N ASP A 100 6.73 6.77 -1.37
CA ASP A 100 5.73 6.63 -2.43
C ASP A 100 4.51 5.91 -1.86
N TRP A 101 3.35 6.17 -2.45
CA TRP A 101 2.08 5.60 -2.03
C TRP A 101 1.78 4.32 -2.81
N THR A 102 1.18 3.33 -2.14
CA THR A 102 0.80 2.06 -2.75
C THR A 102 -0.64 1.69 -2.41
N GLY A 103 -1.24 0.79 -3.20
CA GLY A 103 -2.58 0.26 -2.96
C GLY A 103 -3.67 1.34 -2.90
N LEU A 104 -4.43 1.35 -1.79
CA LEU A 104 -5.59 2.24 -1.60
C LEU A 104 -5.17 3.72 -1.58
N SER A 105 -4.09 4.07 -0.89
CA SER A 105 -3.61 5.46 -0.82
C SER A 105 -3.17 5.99 -2.19
N TYR A 106 -2.61 5.13 -3.03
CA TYR A 106 -2.28 5.50 -4.41
C TYR A 106 -3.54 5.80 -5.24
N GLN A 107 -4.57 4.95 -5.13
CA GLN A 107 -5.85 5.15 -5.81
C GLN A 107 -6.55 6.42 -5.34
N GLU A 108 -6.55 6.69 -4.03
CA GLU A 108 -7.12 7.92 -3.46
C GLU A 108 -6.43 9.16 -4.03
N ARG A 109 -5.08 9.14 -4.12
CA ARG A 109 -4.31 10.25 -4.73
C ARG A 109 -4.65 10.45 -6.21
N MET A 110 -4.78 9.37 -6.98
CA MET A 110 -5.18 9.47 -8.39
C MET A 110 -6.62 9.98 -8.55
N ALA A 111 -7.57 9.44 -7.79
CA ALA A 111 -8.99 9.79 -7.87
C ALA A 111 -9.25 11.26 -7.50
N LYS A 112 -8.52 11.80 -6.52
CA LYS A 112 -8.62 13.21 -6.09
C LYS A 112 -8.42 14.20 -7.24
N SER A 113 -7.53 13.88 -8.19
CA SER A 113 -7.23 14.77 -9.32
C SER A 113 -8.33 14.86 -10.38
N GLN A 114 -9.14 13.82 -10.54
CA GLN A 114 -10.12 13.74 -11.63
C GLN A 114 -11.50 14.28 -11.25
N ALA A 115 -11.87 14.19 -9.96
CA ALA A 115 -13.21 14.54 -9.48
C ALA A 115 -13.60 16.00 -9.80
N ALA A 116 -12.72 16.97 -9.52
CA ALA A 116 -13.00 18.39 -9.73
C ALA A 116 -13.22 18.74 -11.22
N LEU A 117 -12.43 18.15 -12.11
CA LEU A 117 -12.55 18.37 -13.56
C LEU A 117 -13.85 17.78 -14.07
N LEU A 118 -14.19 16.56 -13.65
CA LEU A 118 -15.43 15.90 -14.03
C LEU A 118 -16.66 16.69 -13.58
N TYR A 119 -16.66 17.19 -12.34
CA TYR A 119 -17.76 17.99 -11.83
C TYR A 119 -17.90 19.32 -12.55
N THR A 120 -16.80 20.00 -12.82
CA THR A 120 -16.81 21.27 -13.58
C THR A 120 -17.41 21.06 -14.97
N PHE A 121 -17.02 19.98 -15.65
CA PHE A 121 -17.55 19.65 -16.97
C PHE A 121 -19.04 19.27 -16.92
N SER A 122 -19.46 18.46 -15.94
CA SER A 122 -20.88 18.09 -15.76
C SER A 122 -21.76 19.32 -15.50
N ILE A 123 -21.33 20.23 -14.63
CA ILE A 123 -22.03 21.49 -14.32
C ILE A 123 -22.19 22.34 -15.59
N LEU A 124 -21.13 22.44 -16.40
CA LEU A 124 -21.14 23.16 -17.67
C LEU A 124 -22.14 22.55 -18.65
N VAL A 125 -22.15 21.23 -18.80
CA VAL A 125 -23.08 20.53 -19.70
C VAL A 125 -24.53 20.70 -19.23
N ILE A 126 -24.81 20.56 -17.93
CA ILE A 126 -26.14 20.81 -17.36
C ILE A 126 -26.58 22.24 -17.62
N PHE A 127 -25.69 23.22 -17.42
CA PHE A 127 -25.95 24.62 -17.73
C PHE A 127 -26.34 24.83 -19.19
N LEU A 128 -25.58 24.25 -20.14
CA LEU A 128 -25.87 24.36 -21.58
C LEU A 128 -27.20 23.70 -21.96
N CYS A 129 -27.50 22.52 -21.42
CA CYS A 129 -28.76 21.83 -21.69
C CYS A 129 -29.98 22.63 -21.19
N VAL A 130 -29.90 23.20 -19.98
CA VAL A 130 -30.97 24.01 -19.40
C VAL A 130 -31.09 25.35 -20.13
N ALA A 131 -29.96 25.96 -20.55
CA ALA A 131 -29.96 27.17 -21.36
C ALA A 131 -30.65 26.97 -22.70
N ALA A 132 -30.37 25.84 -23.36
CA ALA A 132 -31.01 25.47 -24.62
C ALA A 132 -32.52 25.17 -24.44
N LEU A 133 -32.91 24.53 -23.33
CA LEU A 133 -34.30 24.19 -23.05
C LEU A 133 -35.18 25.43 -22.82
N TYR A 134 -34.68 26.40 -22.05
CA TYR A 134 -35.41 27.63 -21.72
C TYR A 134 -35.16 28.78 -22.71
N GLU A 135 -34.33 28.56 -23.73
CA GLU A 135 -33.90 29.56 -24.72
C GLU A 135 -33.34 30.85 -24.07
N SER A 136 -32.78 30.72 -22.87
CA SER A 136 -32.42 31.85 -22.01
C SER A 136 -31.20 31.51 -21.17
N TRP A 137 -30.26 32.46 -21.10
CA TRP A 137 -29.04 32.34 -20.30
C TRP A 137 -29.29 32.67 -18.82
N THR A 138 -30.35 33.42 -18.51
CA THR A 138 -30.62 33.95 -17.16
C THR A 138 -31.27 32.90 -16.25
N ILE A 139 -32.15 32.07 -16.81
CA ILE A 139 -32.87 31.02 -16.06
C ILE A 139 -31.89 29.94 -15.51
N PRO A 140 -30.93 29.41 -16.29
CA PRO A 140 -29.93 28.47 -15.80
C PRO A 140 -29.03 29.03 -14.70
N ILE A 141 -28.67 30.32 -14.75
CA ILE A 141 -27.86 30.98 -13.72
C ILE A 141 -28.60 30.99 -12.37
N SER A 142 -29.91 31.29 -12.39
CA SER A 142 -30.76 31.22 -11.21
C SER A 142 -30.79 29.82 -10.60
N ASN A 143 -30.85 28.78 -11.45
CA ASN A 143 -30.84 27.39 -10.99
C ASN A 143 -29.48 26.96 -10.41
N MET A 144 -28.38 27.43 -11.01
CA MET A 144 -27.02 27.21 -10.50
C MET A 144 -26.80 27.82 -9.11
N LEU A 145 -27.43 28.96 -8.80
CA LEU A 145 -27.39 29.57 -7.46
C LEU A 145 -28.05 28.69 -6.37
N MET A 146 -28.89 27.74 -6.76
CA MET A 146 -29.51 26.79 -5.84
C MET A 146 -28.56 25.65 -5.44
N LEU A 147 -27.58 25.31 -6.29
CA LEU A 147 -26.64 24.20 -6.04
C LEU A 147 -25.76 24.41 -4.78
N PRO A 148 -25.13 25.58 -4.54
CA PRO A 148 -24.38 25.83 -3.32
C PRO A 148 -25.25 25.72 -2.07
N LEU A 149 -26.52 26.13 -2.15
CA LEU A 149 -27.46 26.05 -1.04
C LEU A 149 -27.78 24.60 -0.68
N SER A 150 -27.99 23.74 -1.69
CA SER A 150 -28.16 22.29 -1.52
C SER A 150 -26.92 21.64 -0.87
N LEU A 151 -25.73 21.95 -1.37
CA LEU A 151 -24.47 21.43 -0.85
C LEU A 151 -24.21 21.88 0.60
N LEU A 152 -24.54 23.13 0.94
CA LEU A 152 -24.48 23.63 2.31
C LEU A 152 -25.44 22.87 3.24
N GLY A 153 -26.68 22.62 2.81
CA GLY A 153 -27.63 21.82 3.59
C GLY A 153 -27.12 20.40 3.84
N ALA A 154 -26.60 19.74 2.80
CA ALA A 154 -26.05 18.40 2.88
C ALA A 154 -24.83 18.32 3.80
N THR A 155 -23.88 19.26 3.66
CA THR A 155 -22.66 19.31 4.49
C THR A 155 -22.95 19.63 5.95
N VAL A 156 -23.90 20.52 6.25
CA VAL A 156 -24.32 20.80 7.63
C VAL A 156 -24.99 19.57 8.25
N ALA A 157 -25.88 18.89 7.52
CA ALA A 157 -26.56 17.71 8.00
C ALA A 157 -25.60 16.54 8.30
N THR A 158 -24.59 16.33 7.44
CA THR A 158 -23.57 15.27 7.67
C THR A 158 -22.58 15.65 8.75
N SER A 159 -22.20 16.93 8.85
CA SER A 159 -21.33 17.43 9.93
C SER A 159 -21.98 17.26 11.30
N LEU A 160 -23.29 17.52 11.42
CA LEU A 160 -24.06 17.31 12.66
C LEU A 160 -24.12 15.85 13.10
N ARG A 161 -24.01 14.90 12.16
CA ARG A 161 -24.04 13.45 12.43
C ARG A 161 -22.67 12.78 12.40
N VAL A 162 -21.58 13.54 12.22
CA VAL A 162 -20.19 13.04 12.14
C VAL A 162 -20.04 11.92 11.09
N PHE A 163 -20.70 12.09 9.94
CA PHE A 163 -20.49 11.17 8.82
C PHE A 163 -19.28 11.59 7.97
N PRO A 164 -18.46 10.62 7.51
CA PRO A 164 -17.35 10.92 6.62
C PRO A 164 -17.84 11.41 5.26
N ASN A 165 -17.04 12.24 4.60
CA ASN A 165 -17.25 12.63 3.21
C ASN A 165 -16.77 11.49 2.28
N ASP A 166 -17.62 10.47 2.16
CA ASP A 166 -17.36 9.28 1.36
C ASP A 166 -18.02 9.35 -0.03
N VAL A 167 -17.82 8.29 -0.82
CA VAL A 167 -18.41 8.19 -2.17
C VAL A 167 -19.95 8.22 -2.12
N TYR A 168 -20.57 7.75 -1.03
CA TYR A 168 -22.03 7.78 -0.87
C TYR A 168 -22.55 9.20 -0.68
N PHE A 169 -21.85 10.02 0.12
CA PHE A 169 -22.18 11.44 0.26
C PHE A 169 -22.08 12.18 -1.07
N GLN A 170 -21.05 11.89 -1.87
CA GLN A 170 -20.88 12.49 -3.19
C GLN A 170 -21.99 12.11 -4.17
N ILE A 171 -22.39 10.83 -4.20
CA ILE A 171 -23.52 10.39 -5.03
C ILE A 171 -24.83 11.04 -4.55
N GLY A 172 -25.05 11.11 -3.23
CA GLY A 172 -26.22 11.77 -2.65
C GLY A 172 -26.31 13.25 -3.03
N CYS A 173 -25.20 13.98 -2.99
CA CYS A 173 -25.14 15.38 -3.43
C CYS A 173 -25.36 15.56 -4.93
N LEU A 174 -25.04 14.58 -5.77
CA LEU A 174 -25.31 14.61 -7.20
C LEU A 174 -26.77 14.33 -7.55
N THR A 175 -27.45 13.51 -6.74
CA THR A 175 -28.86 13.19 -6.94
C THR A 175 -29.83 14.27 -6.44
N THR A 176 -29.35 15.23 -5.65
CA THR A 176 -30.16 16.28 -5.02
C THR A 176 -30.04 17.60 -5.77
#